data_AF-A0A970E3S9-F1
#
_entry.id   AF-A0A970E3S9-F1
#
_cell.length_a   1.000
_cell.length_b   1.000
_cell.length_c   1.000
_cell.angle_alpha   90.00
_cell.angle_beta   90.00
_cell.angle_gamma   90.00
#
_symmetry.space_group_name_H-M   'P 1'
#
loop_
_entity.id
_entity.type
_entity.pdbx_description
1 polymer ?
#
loop_
_entity_poly.entity_id
_entity_poly.type
_entity_poly.pdbx_seq_one_letter_code
_entity_poly.pdbx_strand_id
1 'polypeptide(L)' 'MDRKLDEKEKSKKNLQQQIRHTKDRLRDAEYALEHEDLSPGRRKELEEKNRHRREDIWGKTKELREMDDDK' A
#
# COMPACT_ATOMS: atom_id res chain seq x y z
N MET A 1 -23.44 -7.70 21.53
CA MET A 1 -22.30 -8.34 20.80
C MET A 1 -21.61 -7.32 19.89
N ASP A 2 -21.70 -6.02 20.20
CA ASP A 2 -21.45 -4.94 19.24
C ASP A 2 -19.99 -4.53 19.09
N ARG A 3 -19.17 -4.76 20.13
CA ARG A 3 -17.76 -4.34 20.12
C ARG A 3 -16.92 -5.08 19.06
N LYS A 4 -17.21 -6.36 18.79
CA LYS A 4 -16.42 -7.16 17.83
C LYS A 4 -16.66 -6.77 16.37
N LEU A 5 -17.87 -6.32 16.02
CA LEU A 5 -18.19 -5.83 14.68
C LEU A 5 -17.50 -4.48 14.41
N ASP A 6 -17.47 -3.60 15.42
CA ASP A 6 -16.80 -2.30 15.37
C ASP A 6 -15.27 -2.44 15.17
N GLU A 7 -14.61 -3.37 15.87
CA GLU A 7 -13.16 -3.59 15.72
C GLU A 7 -12.76 -4.16 14.34
N LYS A 8 -13.60 -5.02 13.74
CA LYS A 8 -13.39 -5.50 12.37
C LYS A 8 -13.52 -4.37 11.35
N GLU A 9 -14.53 -3.51 11.51
CA GLU A 9 -14.76 -2.39 10.59
C GLU A 9 -13.65 -1.33 10.67
N LYS A 10 -13.15 -1.04 11.88
CA LYS A 10 -11.97 -0.18 12.08
C LYS A 10 -10.73 -0.75 11.43
N SER A 11 -10.48 -2.04 11.60
CA SER A 11 -9.34 -2.73 10.98
C SER A 11 -9.42 -2.66 9.46
N LYS A 12 -10.61 -2.89 8.88
CA LYS A 12 -10.86 -2.76 7.45
C LYS A 12 -10.55 -1.35 6.93
N LYS A 13 -11.07 -0.31 7.60
CA LYS A 13 -10.83 1.10 7.24
C LYS A 13 -9.35 1.48 7.33
N ASN A 14 -8.65 1.00 8.36
CA ASN A 14 -7.21 1.21 8.51
C ASN A 14 -6.44 0.57 7.34
N LEU A 15 -6.75 -0.69 7.01
CA LEU A 15 -6.09 -1.40 5.92
C LEU A 15 -6.30 -0.70 4.55
N GLN A 16 -7.53 -0.25 4.28
CA GLN A 16 -7.84 0.57 3.10
C GLN A 16 -7.03 1.87 3.05
N GLN A 17 -6.91 2.55 4.20
CA GLN A 17 -6.12 3.77 4.30
C GLN A 17 -4.63 3.51 4.04
N GLN A 18 -4.07 2.42 4.58
CA GLN A 18 -2.69 2.02 4.33
C GLN A 18 -2.44 1.71 2.86
N ILE A 19 -3.34 0.97 2.20
CA ILE A 19 -3.25 0.68 0.77
C ILE A 19 -3.23 1.98 -0.04
N ARG A 20 -4.11 2.93 0.29
CA ARG A 20 -4.15 4.23 -0.39
C ARG A 20 -2.84 5.00 -0.20
N HIS A 21 -2.34 5.12 1.02
CA HIS A 21 -1.08 5.80 1.30
C HIS A 21 0.11 5.15 0.59
N THR A 22 0.17 3.81 0.54
CA THR A 22 1.24 3.12 -0.19
C THR A 22 1.13 3.36 -1.70
N LYS A 23 -0.08 3.43 -2.26
CA LYS A 23 -0.32 3.78 -3.68
C LYS A 23 0.11 5.21 -4.01
N ASP A 24 -0.23 6.17 -3.15
CA ASP A 24 0.15 7.58 -3.35
C ASP A 24 1.69 7.71 -3.37
N ARG A 25 2.38 7.09 -2.41
CA ARG A 25 3.86 7.05 -2.38
C ARG A 25 4.49 6.35 -3.58
N LEU A 26 3.84 5.31 -4.09
CA LEU A 26 4.29 4.61 -5.29
C LEU A 26 4.19 5.53 -6.50
N ARG A 27 3.06 6.23 -6.65
CA ARG A 27 2.84 7.18 -7.75
C ARG A 27 3.84 8.33 -7.71
N ASP A 28 4.09 8.91 -6.55
CA ASP A 28 5.05 10.00 -6.41
C ASP A 28 6.47 9.54 -6.78
N ALA A 29 6.85 8.33 -6.36
CA ALA A 29 8.15 7.74 -6.70
C ALA A 29 8.27 7.36 -8.18
N GLU A 30 7.21 6.85 -8.80
CA GLU A 30 7.16 6.59 -10.24
C GLU A 30 7.26 7.90 -11.05
N TYR A 31 6.57 8.95 -10.60
CA TYR A 31 6.69 10.27 -11.21
C TYR A 31 8.12 10.80 -11.16
N ALA A 32 8.78 10.71 -10.00
CA ALA A 32 10.19 11.10 -9.85
C ALA A 32 11.13 10.28 -10.75
N LEU A 33 10.92 8.96 -10.88
CA LEU A 33 11.72 8.10 -11.75
C LEU A 33 11.61 8.46 -13.24
N GLU A 34 10.45 8.97 -13.65
CA GLU A 34 10.14 9.35 -15.03
C GLU A 34 10.56 10.80 -15.35
N HIS A 35 10.41 11.73 -14.41
CA HIS A 35 10.52 13.17 -14.68
C HIS A 35 11.72 13.86 -14.04
N GLU A 36 12.35 13.26 -13.02
CA GLU A 36 13.50 13.87 -12.34
C GLU A 36 14.83 13.29 -12.83
N ASP A 37 15.86 14.14 -12.88
CA ASP A 37 17.23 13.70 -13.12
C ASP A 37 17.83 13.13 -11.83
N LEU A 38 17.71 11.82 -11.68
CA LEU A 38 18.16 11.08 -10.50
C LEU A 38 19.51 10.43 -10.76
N SER A 39 20.40 10.48 -9.76
CA SER A 39 21.63 9.70 -9.79
C SER A 39 21.33 8.19 -9.91
N PRO A 40 22.21 7.38 -10.53
CA PRO A 40 21.97 5.94 -10.69
C PRO A 40 21.69 5.20 -9.37
N GLY A 41 22.37 5.60 -8.29
CA GLY A 41 22.15 5.05 -6.96
C GLY A 41 20.76 5.38 -6.42
N ARG A 42 20.32 6.63 -6.58
CA ARG A 42 18.98 7.06 -6.14
C ARG A 42 17.86 6.42 -6.95
N ARG A 43 18.05 6.29 -8.26
CA ARG A 43 17.13 5.58 -9.16
C ARG A 43 16.93 4.13 -8.70
N LYS A 44 18.03 3.39 -8.49
CA LYS A 44 17.99 1.99 -8.02
C LYS A 44 17.31 1.85 -6.65
N GLU A 45 17.59 2.77 -5.72
CA GLU A 45 16.94 2.79 -4.40
C GLU A 45 15.42 2.98 -4.51
N LEU A 46 14.96 3.90 -5.37
CA LEU A 46 13.54 4.16 -5.59
C LEU A 46 12.85 2.99 -6.29
N GLU A 47 13.49 2.36 -7.26
CA GLU A 47 12.99 1.14 -7.93
C GLU A 47 12.80 -0.02 -6.95
N GLU A 48 13.80 -0.26 -6.10
CA GLU A 48 13.75 -1.27 -5.03
C GLU A 48 12.58 -1.00 -4.07
N LYS A 49 12.46 0.25 -3.60
CA LYS A 49 11.36 0.67 -2.74
C LYS A 49 10.00 0.53 -3.43
N ASN A 50 9.92 0.82 -4.73
CA ASN A 50 8.69 0.66 -5.51
C ASN A 50 8.28 -0.81 -5.64
N ARG A 51 9.24 -1.72 -5.82
CA ARG A 51 8.95 -3.16 -5.81
C ARG A 51 8.32 -3.59 -4.48
N HIS A 52 8.91 -3.21 -3.36
CA HIS A 52 8.36 -3.52 -2.03
C HIS A 52 6.99 -2.89 -1.78
N ARG A 53 6.76 -1.65 -2.25
CA ARG A 53 5.43 -1.01 -2.16
C ARG A 53 4.36 -1.80 -2.92
N ARG A 54 4.70 -2.35 -4.10
CA ARG A 54 3.77 -3.19 -4.89
C ARG A 54 3.47 -4.50 -4.16
N GLU A 55 4.47 -5.14 -3.57
CA GLU A 55 4.30 -6.34 -2.73
C GLU A 55 3.41 -6.05 -1.51
N ASP A 56 3.64 -4.92 -0.82
CA ASP A 56 2.85 -4.48 0.33
C ASP A 56 1.38 -4.20 -0.03
N ILE A 57 1.13 -3.48 -1.13
CA ILE A 57 -0.22 -3.24 -1.65
C ILE A 57 -0.91 -4.57 -1.95
N TRP A 58 -0.22 -5.51 -2.61
CA TRP A 58 -0.79 -6.81 -2.95
C TRP A 58 -1.15 -7.60 -1.69
N GLY A 59 -0.24 -7.70 -0.72
CA GLY A 59 -0.49 -8.39 0.55
C GLY A 59 -1.68 -7.82 1.31
N LYS A 60 -1.73 -6.50 1.48
CA LYS A 60 -2.83 -5.81 2.17
C LYS A 60 -4.16 -5.91 1.41
N THR A 61 -4.13 -5.89 0.08
CA THR A 61 -5.35 -6.07 -0.73
C THR A 61 -5.89 -7.50 -0.60
N LYS A 62 -5.01 -8.50 -0.53
CA LYS A 62 -5.39 -9.89 -0.27
C LYS A 62 -6.01 -10.04 1.12
N GLU A 63 -5.38 -9.50 2.16
CA GLU A 63 -5.93 -9.49 3.53
C GLU A 63 -7.31 -8.82 3.57
N LEU A 64 -7.46 -7.66 2.90
CA LEU A 64 -8.75 -6.96 2.84
C LEU A 64 -9.86 -7.80 2.21
N ARG A 65 -9.52 -8.61 1.19
CA ARG A 65 -10.44 -9.53 0.53
C ARG A 65 -10.82 -10.68 1.45
N GLU A 66 -9.85 -11.29 2.13
CA GLU A 66 -10.11 -12.38 3.08
C GLU A 66 -11.03 -11.91 4.22
N MET A 67 -10.86 -10.67 4.70
CA MET A 67 -11.77 -10.07 5.70
C MET A 67 -13.21 -9.88 5.20
N ASP A 68 -13.41 -9.72 3.89
CA ASP A 68 -14.73 -9.58 3.27
C ASP A 68 -15.39 -10.93 2.97
N ASP A 69 -14.60 -11.96 2.70
CA ASP A 69 -15.07 -13.34 2.47
C ASP A 69 -15.44 -14.05 3.79
N ASP A 70 -14.89 -13.63 4.93
CA ASP A 70 -15.19 -14.13 6.30
C ASP A 70 -16.50 -13.57 6.92
N LYS A 71 -17.38 -12.94 6.12
CA LYS A 71 -18.64 -12.31 6.57
C LYS A 71 -19.87 -13.19 6.51
#